data_AF-A0A9Q4CQB3-F1
#
_entry.id   AF-A0A9Q4CQB3-F1
#
_cell.length_a   1.000
_cell.length_b   1.000
_cell.length_c   1.000
_cell.angle_alpha   90.00
_cell.angle_beta   90.00
_cell.angle_gamma   90.00
#
_symmetry.space_group_name_H-M   'P 1'
#
loop_
_entity.id
_entity.type
_entity.pdbx_description
1 polymer ?
#
loop_
_entity_poly.entity_id
_entity_poly.type
_entity_poly.pdbx_seq_one_letter_code
_entity_poly.pdbx_strand_id
1 'polypeptide(L)' 'MPSVPVPAHLLADCPLPVIPDELTYGGAILLLTDAMKSIAGCNHDKQAIREFEYMRASVADYKASQ' A
#
# COMPACT_ATOMS: atom_id res chain seq x y z
N MET A 1 -20.47 -12.39 -13.52
CA MET A 1 -20.60 -11.02 -12.97
C MET A 1 -19.30 -10.28 -13.26
N PRO A 2 -19.34 -9.03 -13.74
CA PRO A 2 -18.11 -8.27 -14.00
C PRO A 2 -17.38 -8.02 -12.68
N SER A 3 -16.07 -8.22 -12.66
CA SER A 3 -15.27 -7.99 -11.46
C SER A 3 -15.06 -6.47 -11.29
N VAL A 4 -15.41 -5.93 -10.12
CA VAL A 4 -15.19 -4.51 -9.84
C VAL A 4 -13.68 -4.30 -9.69
N PRO A 5 -13.04 -3.40 -10.46
CA PRO A 5 -11.61 -3.14 -10.33
C PRO A 5 -11.32 -2.50 -8.96
N VAL A 6 -10.14 -2.79 -8.40
CA VAL A 6 -9.68 -2.10 -7.18
C VAL A 6 -9.56 -0.61 -7.49
N PRO A 7 -10.08 0.27 -6.63
CA PRO A 7 -9.89 1.71 -6.78
C PRO A 7 -8.42 2.07 -6.95
N ALA A 8 -8.09 2.85 -8.00
CA ALA A 8 -6.71 3.19 -8.33
C ALA A 8 -5.95 3.88 -7.18
N HIS A 9 -6.64 4.63 -6.32
CA HIS A 9 -6.04 5.28 -5.15
C HIS A 9 -5.50 4.28 -4.11
N LEU A 10 -6.06 3.07 -4.05
CA LEU A 10 -5.53 2.00 -3.17
C LEU A 10 -4.28 1.36 -3.77
N LEU A 11 -4.12 1.43 -5.09
CA LEU A 11 -2.93 0.94 -5.80
C LEU A 11 -1.84 2.00 -5.95
N ALA A 12 -2.03 3.17 -5.34
CA ALA A 12 -1.05 4.24 -5.38
C ALA A 12 0.28 3.83 -4.74
N ASP A 13 1.37 4.46 -5.18
CA ASP A 13 2.68 4.26 -4.59
C ASP A 13 2.73 4.75 -3.13
N CYS A 14 3.71 4.23 -2.38
CA CYS A 14 3.92 4.64 -0.99
C CYS A 14 4.24 6.15 -0.95
N PRO A 15 3.55 6.95 -0.11
CA PRO A 15 3.80 8.38 -0.06
C PRO A 15 5.21 8.66 0.44
N LEU A 16 5.97 9.44 -0.34
CA LEU A 16 7.32 9.84 0.05
C LEU A 16 7.23 11.02 1.03
N PRO A 17 8.01 11.02 2.12
CA PRO A 17 8.09 12.17 2.99
C PRO A 17 8.79 13.33 2.25
N VAL A 18 8.37 14.56 2.54
CA VAL A 18 9.03 15.76 2.00
C VAL A 18 10.37 15.93 2.68
N ILE A 19 11.44 16.03 1.89
CA ILE A 19 12.79 16.30 2.39
C ILE A 19 12.98 17.83 2.40
N PRO A 20 13.30 18.44 3.55
CA PRO A 20 13.54 19.88 3.61
C PRO A 20 14.90 20.25 2.99
N ASP A 21 15.02 21.47 2.47
CA ASP A 21 16.25 21.99 1.88
C ASP A 21 17.40 22.10 2.90
N GLU A 22 17.07 22.42 4.15
CA GLU A 22 18.01 22.37 5.29
C GLU A 22 17.59 21.29 6.28
N LEU A 23 18.53 20.39 6.59
CA LEU A 23 18.29 19.26 7.48
C LEU A 23 19.20 19.34 8.71
N THR A 24 18.62 19.70 9.86
CA THR A 24 19.31 19.57 11.15
C THR A 24 19.38 18.11 11.59
N TYR A 25 20.29 17.78 12.49
CA TYR A 25 20.37 16.41 13.04
C TYR A 25 19.05 15.97 13.68
N GLY A 26 18.41 16.84 14.48
CA GLY A 26 17.10 16.56 15.05
C GLY A 26 16.00 16.40 13.99
N GLY A 27 16.03 17.23 12.94
CA GLY A 27 15.13 17.12 11.79
C GLY A 27 15.28 15.81 11.04
N ALA A 28 16.50 15.29 10.90
CA ALA A 28 16.76 13.99 10.26
C ALA A 28 16.10 12.82 11.01
N ILE A 29 16.12 12.84 12.34
CA ILE A 29 15.46 11.81 13.15
C ILE A 29 13.94 11.84 12.96
N LEU A 30 13.34 13.04 12.91
CA LEU A 30 11.90 13.20 12.65
C LEU A 30 11.55 12.72 11.24
N LEU A 31 12.33 13.13 10.23
CA LEU A 31 12.15 12.70 8.84
C LEU A 31 12.23 11.17 8.70
N LEU A 32 13.21 10.53 9.34
CA LEU A 32 13.32 9.07 9.34
C LEU A 32 12.14 8.40 10.04
N THR A 33 11.65 8.99 11.13
CA THR A 33 10.46 8.48 11.83
C THR A 33 9.22 8.54 10.95
N ASP A 34 9.01 9.65 10.24
CA ASP A 34 7.88 9.82 9.32
C ASP A 34 8.00 8.90 8.10
N ALA A 35 9.21 8.72 7.58
CA ALA A 35 9.51 7.74 6.53
C ALA A 35 9.12 6.31 6.98
N MET A 36 9.54 5.91 8.18
CA MET A 36 9.21 4.58 8.73
C MET A 36 7.69 4.39 8.91
N LYS A 37 6.97 5.41 9.39
CA LYS A 37 5.50 5.36 9.50
C LYS A 37 4.83 5.20 8.13
N SER A 38 5.26 5.96 7.13
CA SER A 38 4.75 5.85 5.76
C SER A 38 4.97 4.45 5.19
N ILE A 39 6.18 3.89 5.35
CA ILE A 39 6.52 2.55 4.90
C ILE A 39 5.65 1.50 5.60
N ALA A 40 5.47 1.61 6.92
CA ALA A 40 4.65 0.67 7.68
C ALA A 40 3.19 0.67 7.22
N GLY A 41 2.59 1.86 7.07
CA GLY A 41 1.22 2.00 6.56
C GLY A 41 1.09 1.45 5.13
N CYS A 42 1.99 1.84 4.24
CA CYS A 42 1.97 1.37 2.86
C CYS A 42 2.12 -0.16 2.74
N ASN A 43 3.00 -0.77 3.54
CA ASN A 43 3.18 -2.22 3.55
C ASN A 43 1.91 -2.94 4.01
N HIS A 44 1.24 -2.40 5.03
CA HIS A 44 -0.03 -2.93 5.52
C HIS A 44 -1.14 -2.85 4.45
N ASP A 45 -1.27 -1.71 3.79
CA ASP A 45 -2.27 -1.52 2.72
C ASP A 45 -1.99 -2.46 1.53
N LYS A 46 -0.73 -2.56 1.11
CA LYS A 46 -0.31 -3.48 0.04
C LYS A 46 -0.57 -4.94 0.39
N GLN A 47 -0.42 -5.33 1.66
CA GLN A 47 -0.76 -6.67 2.11
C GLN A 47 -2.27 -6.91 1.99
N ALA A 48 -3.10 -6.01 2.51
CA ALA A 48 -4.55 -6.14 2.45
C ALA A 48 -5.08 -6.26 1.01
N ILE A 49 -4.50 -5.50 0.08
CA ILE A 49 -4.85 -5.58 -1.35
C ILE A 49 -4.46 -6.94 -1.94
N ARG A 50 -3.28 -7.48 -1.62
CA ARG A 50 -2.88 -8.82 -2.10
C ARG A 50 -3.81 -9.90 -1.59
N GLU A 51 -4.21 -9.83 -0.32
CA GLU A 51 -5.18 -10.76 0.27
C GLU A 51 -6.54 -10.66 -0.42
N PHE A 52 -7.01 -9.44 -0.71
CA PHE A 52 -8.24 -9.21 -1.46
C PHE A 52 -8.20 -9.80 -2.87
N GLU A 53 -7.11 -9.57 -3.61
CA GLU A 53 -6.95 -10.15 -4.95
C GLU A 53 -6.84 -11.68 -4.91
N TYR A 54 -6.18 -12.24 -3.91
CA TYR A 54 -6.15 -13.69 -3.69
C TYR A 54 -7.56 -14.28 -3.48
N MET A 55 -8.38 -13.64 -2.64
CA MET A 55 -9.77 -14.07 -2.42
C MET A 55 -10.61 -13.98 -3.70
N ARG A 56 -10.40 -12.95 -4.53
CA ARG A 56 -11.09 -12.83 -5.82
C ARG A 56 -10.70 -13.93 -6.80
N ALA A 57 -9.40 -14.22 -6.89
CA ALA A 57 -8.88 -15.27 -7.75
C ALA A 57 -9.42 -16.64 -7.32
N SER A 58 -9.38 -16.97 -6.03
CA SER A 58 -9.88 -18.27 -5.54
C SER A 58 -11.38 -18.47 -5.77
N VAL A 59 -12.19 -17.42 -5.63
CA VAL A 59 -13.63 -17.47 -5.96
C VAL A 59 -13.85 -17.65 -7.46
N ALA A 60 -13.03 -17.02 -8.31
CA ALA A 60 -13.11 -17.20 -9.75
C ALA A 60 -12.75 -18.64 -10.15
N ASP A 61 -11.68 -19.20 -9.59
CA ASP A 61 -11.23 -20.57 -9.84
C ASP A 61 -12.28 -21.61 -9.39
N TYR A 62 -12.90 -21.39 -8.24
CA TYR A 62 -14.00 -22.24 -7.74
C TYR A 62 -15.19 -22.25 -8.71
N LYS A 63 -15.57 -21.08 -9.27
CA LYS A 63 -16.66 -20.97 -10.25
C LYS A 63 -16.31 -21.59 -11.60
N ALA A 64 -15.04 -21.57 -12.01
CA ALA A 64 -14.60 -22.16 -13.27
C ALA A 64 -14.49 -23.69 -13.23
N SER A 65 -14.39 -24.26 -12.02
CA SER A 65 -14.29 -25.72 -11.79
C SER A 65 -15.65 -26.41 -11.61
N GLN A 66 -16.76 -25.67 -11.74
CA GLN A 66 -18.14 -26.13 -11.57
C GLN A 66 -18.88 -26.06 -12.91
#